data_AF-A0A822FZS2-F1
#
_entry.id   AF-A0A822FZS2-F1
#
_cell.length_a   1.000
_cell.length_b   1.000
_cell.length_c   1.000
_cell.angle_alpha   90.00
_cell.angle_beta   90.00
_cell.angle_gamma   90.00
#
_symmetry.space_group_name_H-M   'P 1'
#
loop_
_entity.id
_entity.type
_entity.pdbx_description
1 polymer ?
#
loop_
_entity_poly.entity_id
_entity_poly.type
_entity_poly.pdbx_seq_one_letter_code
_entity_poly.pdbx_strand_id
1 'polypeptide(L)'
;MSHNILQRFLPQHALRVIENFKPSEIPKNPIVRFDIVPNVSIETAVEPLVSLVPNVKEMVSKAKQKCDRPKDGLTIDESTSIMLYSLE
;
A
#
# COMPACT_ATOMS: atom_id res chain seq x y z
N MET A 1 -6.80 16.55 38.80
CA MET A 1 -6.52 15.10 38.72
C MET A 1 -7.29 14.50 37.54
N SER A 2 -6.77 14.63 36.32
CA SER A 2 -7.39 14.02 35.11
C SER A 2 -6.35 13.17 34.41
N HIS A 3 -5.94 12.06 35.05
CA HIS A 3 -5.09 11.06 34.42
C HIS A 3 -5.96 10.23 33.47
N ASN A 4 -5.98 10.68 32.22
CA ASN A 4 -6.34 10.01 30.98
C ASN A 4 -7.19 8.73 31.10
N ILE A 5 -8.52 8.90 31.08
CA ILE A 5 -9.51 7.83 30.89
C ILE A 5 -9.18 6.98 29.64
N LEU A 6 -8.59 7.59 28.61
CA LEU A 6 -8.21 6.94 27.36
C LEU A 6 -7.16 5.83 27.52
N GLN A 7 -6.26 5.95 28.51
CA GLN A 7 -5.23 4.92 28.77
C GLN A 7 -5.83 3.61 29.29
N ARG A 8 -7.07 3.61 29.79
CA ARG A 8 -7.73 2.43 30.34
C ARG A 8 -8.45 1.58 29.30
N PHE A 9 -8.76 2.13 28.13
CA PHE A 9 -9.61 1.47 27.12
C PHE A 9 -8.90 1.21 25.79
N LEU A 10 -7.72 1.80 25.58
CA LEU A 10 -6.97 1.65 24.34
C LEU A 10 -5.71 0.81 24.55
N PRO A 11 -5.39 -0.12 23.63
CA PRO A 11 -4.13 -0.82 23.66
C PRO A 11 -2.96 0.15 23.46
N GLN A 12 -1.79 -0.18 24.01
CA GLN A 12 -0.63 0.71 24.02
C GLN A 12 -0.21 1.21 22.63
N HIS A 13 -0.41 0.41 21.57
CA HIS A 13 -0.10 0.84 20.21
C HIS A 13 -1.04 1.95 19.71
N ALA A 14 -2.31 1.94 20.10
CA ALA A 14 -3.27 2.97 19.74
C ALA A 14 -2.99 4.30 20.44
N LEU A 15 -2.51 4.25 21.70
CA LEU A 15 -2.08 5.44 22.43
C LEU A 15 -0.87 6.11 21.77
N ARG A 16 0.10 5.33 21.27
CA ARG A 16 1.26 5.86 20.52
C ARG A 16 0.85 6.56 19.23
N VAL A 17 -0.15 6.05 18.52
CA VAL A 17 -0.66 6.70 17.31
C VAL A 17 -1.23 8.07 17.69
N ILE A 18 -2.04 8.15 18.74
CA ILE A 18 -2.67 9.40 19.18
C ILE A 18 -1.63 10.43 19.67
N GLU A 19 -0.66 10.00 20.48
CA GLU A 19 0.39 10.89 21.01
C GLU A 19 1.28 11.48 19.90
N ASN A 20 1.49 10.72 18.81
CA ASN A 20 2.29 11.16 17.66
C ASN A 20 1.44 11.73 16.52
N PHE A 21 0.12 11.73 16.63
CA PHE A 21 -0.77 12.26 15.60
C PHE A 21 -0.81 13.79 15.69
N LYS A 22 -0.10 14.45 14.79
CA LYS A 22 -0.16 15.90 14.59
C LYS A 22 -0.93 16.21 13.30
N PRO A 23 -2.23 16.58 13.40
CA PRO A 23 -3.08 16.79 12.22
C PRO A 23 -2.56 17.87 11.26
N SER A 24 -1.81 18.85 11.79
CA SER A 24 -1.26 19.98 11.05
C SER A 24 0.01 19.66 10.26
N GLU A 25 0.66 18.51 10.53
CA GLU A 25 1.89 18.09 9.87
C GLU A 25 1.65 17.02 8.80
N ILE A 26 0.41 16.55 8.63
CA ILE A 26 0.05 15.64 7.53
C ILE A 26 0.11 16.44 6.24
N PRO A 27 1.05 16.16 5.32
CA PRO A 27 1.06 16.82 4.03
C PRO A 27 -0.29 16.52 3.37
N LYS A 28 -1.04 17.55 2.95
CA LYS A 28 -2.31 17.38 2.23
C LYS A 28 -2.19 16.44 1.02
N ASN A 29 -0.96 16.31 0.49
CA ASN A 29 -0.58 15.30 -0.47
C ASN A 29 0.77 14.70 -0.03
N PRO A 30 0.79 13.54 0.65
CA PRO A 30 2.04 12.92 1.10
C PRO A 30 2.93 12.49 -0.07
N ILE A 31 2.34 12.31 -1.25
CA ILE A 31 3.04 11.99 -2.50
C ILE A 31 2.73 13.11 -3.50
N VAL A 32 3.67 14.05 -3.62
CA VAL A 32 3.56 15.15 -4.58
C VAL A 32 3.50 14.56 -6.00
N ARG A 33 2.55 15.02 -6.82
CA ARG A 33 2.35 14.62 -8.23
C ARG A 33 1.83 13.19 -8.45
N PHE A 34 1.39 12.47 -7.43
CA PHE A 34 0.77 11.15 -7.65
C PHE A 34 -0.47 11.24 -8.55
N ASP A 35 -1.26 12.29 -8.37
CA ASP A 35 -2.47 12.61 -9.13
C ASP A 35 -2.24 12.88 -10.62
N ILE A 36 -1.00 13.18 -11.03
CA ILE A 36 -0.65 13.44 -12.43
C ILE A 36 0.11 12.29 -13.09
N VAL A 37 0.46 11.23 -12.34
CA VAL A 37 1.08 10.03 -12.92
C VAL A 37 -0.05 9.14 -13.44
N PRO A 38 -0.08 8.83 -14.74
CA PRO A 38 -1.09 7.92 -15.27
C PRO A 38 -0.89 6.52 -14.70
N ASN A 39 -1.97 5.87 -14.27
CA ASN A 39 -1.94 4.45 -13.95
C ASN A 39 -1.58 3.68 -15.23
N VAL A 40 -0.53 2.86 -15.14
CA VAL A 40 -0.10 1.96 -16.20
C VAL A 40 -0.46 0.52 -15.83
N SER A 41 -0.48 -0.37 -16.82
CA SER A 41 -0.66 -1.79 -16.54
C SER A 41 0.50 -2.35 -15.71
N ILE A 42 0.24 -3.42 -14.96
CA ILE A 42 1.28 -4.07 -14.16
C ILE A 42 2.44 -4.58 -15.03
N GLU A 43 2.17 -5.01 -16.27
CA GLU A 43 3.18 -5.42 -17.24
C GLU A 43 4.13 -4.28 -17.60
N THR A 44 3.59 -3.08 -17.82
CA THR A 44 4.38 -1.89 -18.15
C THR A 44 5.20 -1.45 -16.93
N ALA A 45 4.59 -1.50 -15.74
CA ALA A 45 5.25 -1.11 -14.50
C ALA A 45 6.48 -1.97 -14.18
N VAL A 46 6.46 -3.26 -14.52
CA VAL A 46 7.57 -4.18 -14.22
C VAL A 46 8.66 -4.23 -15.28
N GLU A 47 8.47 -3.65 -16.46
CA GLU A 47 9.49 -3.69 -17.53
C GLU A 47 10.87 -3.19 -17.07
N PRO A 48 10.99 -2.05 -16.35
CA PRO A 48 12.29 -1.58 -15.88
C PRO A 48 12.95 -2.54 -14.87
N LEU A 49 12.15 -3.40 -14.22
CA LEU A 49 12.62 -4.31 -13.17
C LEU A 49 13.15 -5.63 -13.72
N VAL A 50 12.89 -5.97 -14.99
CA VAL A 50 13.26 -7.27 -15.60
C VAL A 50 14.77 -7.53 -15.52
N SER A 51 15.59 -6.48 -15.63
CA SER A 51 17.06 -6.60 -15.55
C SER A 51 17.56 -6.90 -14.13
N LEU A 52 16.81 -6.51 -13.10
CA LEU A 52 17.14 -6.68 -11.69
C LEU A 52 16.51 -7.95 -11.10
N VAL A 53 15.30 -8.28 -11.56
CA VAL A 53 14.50 -9.41 -11.10
C VAL A 53 14.07 -10.20 -12.35
N PRO A 54 14.90 -11.15 -12.83
CA PRO A 54 14.66 -11.87 -14.08
C PRO A 54 13.30 -12.57 -14.14
N ASN A 55 12.79 -13.02 -12.99
CA ASN A 55 11.55 -13.78 -12.87
C ASN A 55 10.31 -12.89 -12.63
N VAL A 56 10.46 -11.56 -12.64
CA VAL A 56 9.36 -10.63 -12.29
C VAL A 56 8.13 -10.82 -13.17
N LYS A 57 8.30 -11.12 -14.47
CA LYS A 57 7.18 -11.38 -15.39
C LYS A 57 6.42 -12.65 -15.02
N GLU A 58 7.11 -13.69 -14.57
CA GLU A 58 6.47 -14.93 -14.10
C GLU A 58 5.74 -14.69 -12.77
N MET A 59 6.34 -13.92 -11.86
CA MET A 59 5.72 -13.51 -10.60
C MET A 59 4.43 -12.71 -10.86
N VAL A 60 4.45 -11.77 -11.80
CA VAL A 60 3.27 -11.02 -12.24
C VAL A 60 2.20 -11.97 -12.76
N SER A 61 2.56 -12.90 -13.65
CA SER A 61 1.60 -13.88 -14.19
C SER A 61 0.93 -14.71 -13.08
N LYS A 62 1.71 -15.23 -12.13
CA LYS A 62 1.21 -15.97 -10.97
C LYS A 62 0.33 -15.11 -10.06
N ALA A 63 0.72 -13.85 -9.83
CA ALA A 63 -0.04 -12.92 -9.01
C ALA A 63 -1.38 -12.54 -9.68
N LYS A 64 -1.40 -12.25 -10.99
CA LYS A 64 -2.63 -11.95 -11.73
C LYS A 64 -3.64 -13.10 -11.67
N GLN A 65 -3.17 -14.34 -11.77
CA GLN A 65 -4.03 -15.53 -11.64
C GLN A 65 -4.69 -15.62 -10.26
N LYS A 66 -3.99 -15.19 -9.19
CA LYS A 66 -4.53 -15.16 -7.82
C LYS A 66 -5.45 -13.96 -7.57
N CYS A 67 -5.36 -12.93 -8.41
CA CYS A 67 -6.07 -11.66 -8.29
C CYS A 67 -7.16 -11.49 -9.36
N ASP A 68 -7.65 -12.57 -9.96
CA ASP A 68 -8.67 -12.58 -11.02
C ASP A 68 -10.03 -12.01 -10.58
N ARG A 69 -10.29 -12.01 -9.27
CA ARG A 69 -11.48 -11.45 -8.62
C ARG A 69 -11.09 -10.49 -7.49
N PRO A 70 -10.61 -9.29 -7.82
CA PRO A 70 -10.18 -8.31 -6.82
C PRO A 70 -11.37 -7.83 -5.96
N LYS A 71 -11.10 -7.52 -4.69
CA LYS A 71 -12.07 -7.00 -3.73
C LYS A 71 -11.91 -5.49 -3.56
N ASP A 72 -12.81 -4.87 -2.81
CA ASP A 72 -12.70 -3.48 -2.35
C ASP A 72 -12.60 -2.44 -3.47
N GLY A 73 -13.15 -2.77 -4.64
CA GLY A 73 -13.14 -1.88 -5.82
C GLY A 73 -11.79 -1.78 -6.52
N LEU A 74 -10.82 -2.64 -6.17
CA LEU A 74 -9.52 -2.68 -6.82
C LEU A 74 -9.62 -3.22 -8.25
N THR A 75 -8.78 -2.68 -9.12
CA THR A 75 -8.49 -3.29 -10.41
C THR A 75 -7.62 -4.53 -10.24
N ILE A 76 -7.57 -5.38 -11.27
CA ILE A 76 -6.68 -6.56 -11.29
C ILE A 76 -5.23 -6.11 -11.12
N ASP A 77 -4.82 -5.03 -11.78
CA ASP A 77 -3.44 -4.55 -11.73
C ASP A 77 -3.06 -3.98 -10.35
N GLU A 78 -3.97 -3.28 -9.68
CA GLU A 78 -3.78 -2.82 -8.30
C GLU A 78 -3.71 -3.98 -7.30
N SER A 79 -4.62 -4.95 -7.40
CA SER A 79 -4.58 -6.13 -6.54
C SER A 79 -3.31 -6.95 -6.78
N THR A 80 -2.88 -7.05 -8.03
CA THR A 80 -1.65 -7.75 -8.41
C THR A 80 -0.41 -7.05 -7.84
N SER A 81 -0.34 -5.71 -7.89
CA SER A 81 0.81 -4.96 -7.34
C SER A 81 0.95 -5.14 -5.82
N ILE A 82 -0.17 -5.16 -5.10
CA ILE A 82 -0.20 -5.46 -3.66
C ILE A 82 0.22 -6.90 -3.39
N MET A 83 -0.30 -7.86 -4.17
CA MET A 83 0.07 -9.28 -4.04
C MET A 83 1.57 -9.49 -4.29
N LEU A 84 2.14 -8.85 -5.32
CA LEU A 84 3.57 -8.95 -5.63
C LEU A 84 4.46 -8.52 -4.48
N TYR A 85 4.07 -7.48 -3.73
CA TYR A 85 4.78 -7.07 -2.52
C TYR A 85 4.75 -8.13 -1.41
N SER A 86 3.75 -9.01 -1.43
CA SER A 86 3.53 -10.05 -0.41
C SER A 86 4.08 -11.43 -0.81
N LEU A 87 4.63 -11.57 -2.02
CA LEU A 87 5.29 -12.80 -2.46
C LEU A 87 6.74 -12.80 -1.93
N GLU A 88 6.95 -13.43 -0.77
CA GLU A 88 8.27 -13.77 -0.21
C GLU A 88 8.77 -15.14 -0.70
#